data_AF-A0A2G9WP99-F1
#
_entry.id   AF-A0A2G9WP99-F1
#
_cell.length_a   1.000
_cell.length_b   1.000
_cell.length_c   1.000
_cell.angle_alpha   90.00
_cell.angle_beta   90.00
_cell.angle_gamma   90.00
#
_symmetry.space_group_name_H-M   'P 1'
#
loop_
_entity.id
_entity.type
_entity.pdbx_description
1 polymer ?
#
loop_
_entity_poly.entity_id
_entity_poly.type
_entity_poly.pdbx_seq_one_letter_code
_entity_poly.pdbx_strand_id
1 'polypeptide(L)'
;RSGTGWLADRQGGARVTVWVFALMMAGTAGVLWFIGIKDQPGAFWGFFVSFLVLFFATGVGNASTFQMIPAISAREMARLMPDADPETRRRQAEKEAAAITGFTSAIAAFGAFFIPKGFGTSIALTGGAEAALWSFMAFYVTCLAITWAVYARRGGLLYDVERQRRSAVAPATR
;
A
#
# COMPACT_ATOMS: atom_id res chain seq x y z
N ARG A 1 3.15 11.17 -14.75
CA ARG A 1 3.83 10.79 -13.49
C ARG A 1 3.07 11.47 -12.35
N SER A 2 2.26 10.73 -11.59
CA SER A 2 1.45 11.28 -10.49
C SER A 2 2.35 11.68 -9.31
N GLY A 3 2.09 12.83 -8.70
CA GLY A 3 2.95 13.42 -7.64
C GLY A 3 3.16 12.57 -6.39
N THR A 4 2.34 11.53 -6.18
CA THR A 4 2.47 10.59 -5.05
C THR A 4 3.60 9.58 -5.21
N GLY A 5 4.10 9.37 -6.43
CA GLY A 5 5.21 8.45 -6.69
C GLY A 5 6.56 8.93 -6.15
N TRP A 6 6.74 10.25 -5.98
CA TRP A 6 8.01 10.85 -5.58
C TRP A 6 8.45 10.48 -4.16
N LEU A 7 7.49 10.32 -3.24
CA LEU A 7 7.79 9.95 -1.86
C LEU A 7 8.30 8.50 -1.79
N ALA A 8 7.68 7.60 -2.56
CA ALA A 8 8.05 6.19 -2.63
C ALA A 8 9.34 5.94 -3.43
N ASP A 9 9.59 6.73 -4.48
CA ASP A 9 10.83 6.67 -5.25
C ASP A 9 12.09 7.00 -4.41
N ARG A 10 11.96 7.85 -3.39
CA ARG A 10 13.07 8.26 -2.51
C ARG A 10 13.28 7.34 -1.30
N GLN A 11 12.23 6.70 -0.79
CA GLN A 11 12.28 6.03 0.52
C GLN A 11 12.20 4.51 0.48
N GLY A 12 11.84 3.92 -0.67
CA GLY A 12 11.62 2.48 -0.83
C GLY A 12 10.13 2.15 -0.70
N GLY A 13 9.58 1.49 -1.72
CA GLY A 13 8.16 1.16 -1.82
C GLY A 13 7.66 0.33 -0.64
N ALA A 14 8.40 -0.69 -0.21
CA ALA A 14 7.98 -1.57 0.89
C ALA A 14 7.87 -0.83 2.21
N ARG A 15 8.82 0.06 2.52
CA ARG A 15 8.78 0.87 3.75
C ARG A 15 7.64 1.87 3.77
N VAL A 16 7.39 2.52 2.64
CA VAL A 16 6.30 3.48 2.50
C VAL A 16 4.96 2.76 2.65
N THR A 17 4.81 1.58 2.04
CA THR A 17 3.59 0.77 2.17
C THR A 17 3.30 0.38 3.63
N VAL A 18 4.31 0.04 4.44
CA VAL A 18 4.11 -0.22 5.88
C VAL A 18 3.55 1.00 6.61
N TRP A 19 4.12 2.18 6.39
CA TRP A 19 3.64 3.43 7.00
C TRP A 19 2.26 3.82 6.50
N VAL A 20 1.96 3.56 5.23
CA VAL A 20 0.62 3.80 4.67
C VAL A 20 -0.42 2.92 5.36
N PHE A 21 -0.17 1.61 5.54
CA PHE A 21 -1.12 0.76 6.26
C PHE A 21 -1.31 1.20 7.71
N ALA A 22 -0.24 1.61 8.40
CA ALA A 22 -0.36 2.19 9.74
C ALA A 22 -1.20 3.47 9.76
N LEU A 23 -1.03 4.35 8.75
CA LEU A 23 -1.83 5.57 8.60
C LEU A 23 -3.29 5.26 8.28
N MET A 24 -3.56 4.25 7.44
CA MET A 24 -4.92 3.79 7.14
C MET A 24 -5.60 3.24 8.41
N MET A 25 -4.89 2.44 9.20
CA MET A 25 -5.38 1.98 10.51
C MET A 25 -5.69 3.17 11.43
N ALA A 26 -4.79 4.14 11.55
CA ALA A 26 -5.05 5.34 12.35
C ALA A 26 -6.28 6.13 11.86
N GLY A 27 -6.44 6.28 10.54
CA GLY A 27 -7.62 6.90 9.94
C GLY A 27 -8.91 6.15 10.24
N THR A 28 -8.93 4.82 10.12
CA THR A 28 -10.10 3.99 10.45
C THR A 28 -10.43 4.05 11.94
N ALA A 29 -9.42 4.05 12.82
CA ALA A 29 -9.62 4.23 14.25
C ALA A 29 -10.21 5.61 14.56
N GLY A 30 -9.75 6.66 13.87
CA GLY A 30 -10.32 8.00 13.96
C GLY A 30 -11.80 8.02 13.55
N VAL A 31 -12.15 7.39 12.42
CA VAL A 31 -13.56 7.27 11.99
C VAL A 31 -14.40 6.58 13.05
N LEU A 32 -13.96 5.43 13.57
CA LEU A 32 -14.67 4.69 14.63
C LEU A 32 -14.86 5.53 15.89
N TRP A 33 -13.82 6.26 16.31
CA TRP A 33 -13.87 7.15 17.46
C TRP A 33 -14.92 8.25 17.27
N PHE A 34 -14.87 8.98 16.15
CA PHE A 34 -15.78 10.09 15.90
C PHE A 34 -17.23 9.66 15.64
N ILE A 35 -17.46 8.43 15.18
CA ILE A 35 -18.80 7.82 15.19
C ILE A 35 -19.28 7.59 16.64
N GLY A 36 -18.41 7.07 17.50
CA GLY A 36 -18.73 6.81 18.91
C GLY A 36 -19.06 8.07 19.72
N ILE A 37 -18.48 9.22 19.35
CA ILE A 37 -18.76 10.52 19.98
C ILE A 37 -19.61 11.46 19.11
N LYS A 38 -20.44 10.91 18.21
CA LYS A 38 -21.20 11.67 17.20
C LYS A 38 -22.05 12.83 17.74
N ASP A 39 -22.47 12.76 18.99
CA ASP A 39 -23.34 13.76 19.63
C ASP A 39 -22.55 14.96 20.20
N GLN A 40 -21.22 14.91 20.17
CA GLN A 40 -20.34 15.98 20.64
C GLN A 40 -20.08 17.05 19.58
N PRO A 41 -19.89 18.33 19.98
CA PRO A 41 -19.55 19.40 19.05
C PRO A 41 -18.23 19.11 18.34
N GLY A 42 -18.21 19.25 17.01
CA GLY A 42 -17.02 19.02 16.19
C GLY A 42 -16.77 17.56 15.78
N ALA A 43 -17.58 16.60 16.24
CA ALA A 43 -17.42 15.18 15.88
C ALA A 43 -17.46 14.95 14.35
N PHE A 44 -18.33 15.67 13.64
CA PHE A 44 -18.40 15.62 12.18
C PHE A 44 -17.07 16.02 11.50
N TRP A 45 -16.41 17.08 11.97
CA TRP A 45 -15.15 17.53 11.40
C TRP A 45 -14.04 16.51 11.64
N GLY A 46 -13.99 15.91 12.83
CA GLY A 46 -13.07 14.82 13.12
C GLY A 46 -13.30 13.59 12.24
N PHE A 47 -14.56 13.19 12.08
CA PHE A 47 -14.98 12.14 11.15
C PHE A 47 -14.55 12.45 9.71
N PHE A 48 -14.83 13.67 9.23
CA PHE A 48 -14.52 14.10 7.87
C PHE A 48 -13.02 14.11 7.60
N VAL A 49 -12.21 14.67 8.51
CA VAL A 49 -10.75 14.67 8.41
C VAL A 49 -10.20 13.25 8.41
N SER A 50 -10.75 12.36 9.25
CA SER A 50 -10.34 10.94 9.27
C SER A 50 -10.58 10.26 7.92
N PHE A 51 -11.71 10.54 7.27
CA PHE A 51 -11.97 10.08 5.90
C PHE A 51 -11.01 10.68 4.88
N LEU A 52 -10.72 11.98 4.94
CA LEU A 52 -9.74 12.62 4.04
C LEU A 52 -8.35 11.96 4.17
N VAL A 53 -7.92 11.67 5.40
CA VAL A 53 -6.69 10.92 5.67
C VAL A 53 -6.75 9.54 5.04
N LEU A 54 -7.84 8.80 5.19
CA LEU A 54 -8.02 7.49 4.56
C LEU A 54 -7.94 7.55 3.03
N PHE A 55 -8.62 8.50 2.40
CA PHE A 55 -8.58 8.70 0.94
C PHE A 55 -7.16 9.00 0.46
N PHE A 56 -6.48 9.93 1.15
CA PHE A 56 -5.10 10.27 0.84
C PHE A 56 -4.17 9.05 1.01
N ALA A 57 -4.23 8.37 2.15
CA ALA A 57 -3.40 7.22 2.46
C ALA A 57 -3.61 6.09 1.45
N THR A 58 -4.86 5.82 1.06
CA THR A 58 -5.20 4.83 0.02
C THR A 58 -4.55 5.18 -1.32
N GLY A 59 -4.59 6.46 -1.72
CA GLY A 59 -3.93 6.94 -2.94
C GLY A 59 -2.42 6.74 -2.91
N VAL A 60 -1.77 7.01 -1.78
CA VAL A 60 -0.33 6.78 -1.60
C VAL A 60 -0.01 5.28 -1.60
N GLY A 61 -0.84 4.47 -0.95
CA GLY A 61 -0.67 3.00 -0.87
C GLY A 61 -0.72 2.30 -2.21
N ASN A 62 -1.63 2.73 -3.09
CA ASN A 62 -1.69 2.22 -4.46
C ASN A 62 -0.40 2.55 -5.22
N ALA A 63 0.09 3.79 -5.10
CA ALA A 63 1.34 4.20 -5.76
C ALA A 63 2.55 3.43 -5.22
N SER A 64 2.69 3.27 -3.90
CA SER A 64 3.82 2.55 -3.31
C SER A 64 3.81 1.06 -3.66
N THR A 65 2.63 0.42 -3.67
CA THR A 65 2.48 -0.99 -4.02
C THR A 65 2.80 -1.23 -5.50
N PHE A 66 2.34 -0.38 -6.41
CA PHE A 66 2.69 -0.50 -7.83
C PHE A 66 4.18 -0.26 -8.11
N GLN A 67 4.87 0.55 -7.30
CA GLN A 67 6.33 0.68 -7.42
C GLN A 67 7.09 -0.55 -6.93
N MET A 68 6.52 -1.37 -6.05
CA MET A 68 7.14 -2.62 -5.61
C MET A 68 7.19 -3.66 -6.74
N ILE A 69 6.19 -3.69 -7.63
CA ILE A 69 6.07 -4.73 -8.67
C ILE A 69 7.29 -4.74 -9.61
N PRO A 70 7.70 -3.64 -10.27
CA PRO A 70 8.89 -3.65 -11.14
C PRO A 70 10.18 -4.00 -10.40
N ALA A 71 10.31 -3.60 -9.14
CA ALA A 71 11.49 -3.92 -8.33
C ALA A 71 11.56 -5.42 -8.02
N ILE A 72 10.41 -6.05 -7.74
CA ILE A 72 10.30 -7.50 -7.54
C ILE A 72 10.63 -8.24 -8.83
N SER A 73 10.01 -7.86 -9.94
CA SER A 73 10.22 -8.50 -11.25
C SER A 73 11.68 -8.39 -11.70
N ALA A 74 12.33 -7.25 -11.49
CA ALA A 74 13.75 -7.09 -11.81
C ALA A 74 14.64 -8.03 -10.97
N ARG A 75 14.36 -8.16 -9.66
CA ARG A 75 15.08 -9.09 -8.78
C ARG A 75 14.85 -10.55 -9.17
N GLU A 76 13.62 -10.92 -9.51
CA GLU A 76 13.30 -12.30 -9.89
C GLU A 76 13.90 -12.67 -11.26
N MET A 77 13.86 -11.76 -12.24
CA MET A 77 14.51 -12.01 -13.54
C MET A 77 16.03 -12.12 -13.43
N ALA A 78 16.66 -11.40 -12.50
CA ALA A 78 18.09 -11.58 -12.22
C ALA A 78 18.41 -12.97 -11.66
N ARG A 79 17.49 -13.55 -10.89
CA ARG A 79 17.63 -14.89 -10.33
C ARG A 79 17.31 -15.99 -11.35
N LEU A 80 16.27 -15.81 -12.16
CA LEU A 80 15.79 -16.81 -13.12
C LEU A 80 16.60 -16.85 -14.42
N MET A 81 17.21 -15.72 -14.82
CA MET A 81 18.00 -15.61 -16.04
C MET A 81 19.42 -15.09 -15.73
N PRO A 82 20.25 -15.86 -14.99
CA PRO A 82 21.58 -15.41 -14.57
C PRO A 82 22.55 -15.21 -15.75
N ASP A 83 22.43 -16.02 -16.79
CA ASP A 83 23.33 -16.01 -17.95
C ASP A 83 22.86 -15.08 -19.09
N ALA A 84 21.67 -14.51 -18.97
CA ALA A 84 21.15 -13.57 -19.96
C ALA A 84 21.86 -12.21 -19.88
N ASP A 85 21.98 -11.55 -21.03
CA ASP A 85 22.52 -10.20 -21.07
C ASP A 85 21.63 -9.20 -20.29
N PRO A 86 22.20 -8.09 -19.78
CA PRO A 86 21.46 -7.13 -18.96
C PRO A 86 20.26 -6.50 -19.66
N GLU A 87 20.29 -6.33 -20.98
CA GLU A 87 19.21 -5.70 -21.74
C GLU A 87 18.01 -6.64 -21.88
N THR A 88 18.26 -7.91 -22.24
CA THR A 88 17.24 -8.97 -22.30
C THR A 88 16.58 -9.16 -20.94
N ARG A 89 17.37 -9.19 -19.87
CA ARG A 89 16.84 -9.31 -18.50
C ARG A 89 15.94 -8.13 -18.14
N ARG A 90 16.33 -6.89 -18.49
CA ARG A 90 15.51 -5.70 -18.24
C ARG A 90 14.18 -5.75 -19.00
N ARG A 91 14.23 -6.07 -20.30
CA ARG A 91 13.03 -6.20 -21.14
C ARG A 91 12.08 -7.27 -20.60
N GLN A 92 12.60 -8.41 -20.15
CA GLN A 92 11.75 -9.45 -19.58
C GLN A 92 11.16 -9.00 -18.24
N ALA A 93 11.93 -8.35 -17.37
CA ALA A 93 11.43 -7.81 -16.11
C ALA A 93 10.31 -6.79 -16.32
N GLU A 94 10.43 -5.91 -17.32
CA GLU A 94 9.40 -4.93 -17.69
C GLU A 94 8.12 -5.63 -18.19
N LYS A 95 8.23 -6.66 -19.03
CA LYS A 95 7.08 -7.46 -19.51
C LYS A 95 6.35 -8.17 -18.37
N GLU A 96 7.10 -8.86 -17.50
CA GLU A 96 6.53 -9.56 -16.35
C GLU A 96 5.88 -8.58 -15.37
N ALA A 97 6.53 -7.44 -15.08
CA ALA A 97 5.96 -6.42 -14.22
C ALA A 97 4.65 -5.85 -14.79
N ALA A 98 4.58 -5.62 -16.10
CA ALA A 98 3.36 -5.16 -16.77
C ALA A 98 2.23 -6.19 -16.66
N ALA A 99 2.53 -7.48 -16.88
CA ALA A 99 1.56 -8.56 -16.73
C ALA A 99 1.03 -8.68 -15.29
N ILE A 100 1.93 -8.68 -14.31
CA ILE A 100 1.57 -8.72 -12.88
C ILE A 100 0.72 -7.50 -12.51
N THR A 101 1.09 -6.30 -12.96
CA THR A 101 0.33 -5.07 -12.68
C THR A 101 -1.07 -5.13 -13.26
N GLY A 102 -1.23 -5.61 -14.51
CA GLY A 102 -2.54 -5.76 -15.14
C GLY A 102 -3.44 -6.73 -14.39
N PHE A 103 -2.92 -7.93 -14.07
CA PHE A 103 -3.69 -8.95 -13.36
C PHE A 103 -4.09 -8.53 -11.94
N THR A 104 -3.14 -7.98 -11.18
CA THR A 104 -3.42 -7.48 -9.82
C THR A 104 -4.38 -6.29 -9.82
N SER A 105 -4.33 -5.41 -10.83
CA SER A 105 -5.28 -4.29 -10.97
C SER A 105 -6.71 -4.76 -11.24
N ALA A 106 -6.88 -5.83 -12.03
CA ALA A 106 -8.20 -6.43 -12.27
C ALA A 106 -8.81 -6.97 -10.96
N ILE A 107 -8.01 -7.59 -10.11
CA ILE A 107 -8.45 -8.05 -8.79
C ILE A 107 -8.77 -6.85 -7.88
N ALA A 108 -7.90 -5.83 -7.87
CA ALA A 108 -8.10 -4.63 -7.04
C ALA A 108 -9.40 -3.87 -7.38
N ALA A 109 -9.85 -3.91 -8.64
CA ALA A 109 -11.09 -3.28 -9.07
C ALA A 109 -12.33 -3.80 -8.34
N PHE A 110 -12.34 -5.07 -7.89
CA PHE A 110 -13.45 -5.59 -7.09
C PHE A 110 -13.64 -4.84 -5.77
N GLY A 111 -12.60 -4.16 -5.25
CA GLY A 111 -12.71 -3.31 -4.07
C GLY A 111 -13.79 -2.23 -4.19
N ALA A 112 -14.03 -1.71 -5.40
CA ALA A 112 -15.08 -0.71 -5.65
C ALA A 112 -16.49 -1.27 -5.43
N PHE A 113 -16.68 -2.58 -5.54
CA PHE A 113 -17.93 -3.26 -5.21
C PHE A 113 -17.98 -3.66 -3.73
N PHE A 114 -16.89 -4.26 -3.22
CA PHE A 114 -16.85 -4.77 -1.85
C PHE A 114 -16.98 -3.69 -0.78
N ILE A 115 -16.42 -2.49 -0.99
CA ILE A 115 -16.49 -1.43 0.02
C ILE A 115 -17.93 -0.92 0.22
N PRO A 116 -18.65 -0.45 -0.82
CA PRO A 116 -20.05 -0.03 -0.66
C PRO A 116 -20.96 -1.17 -0.20
N LYS A 117 -20.75 -2.38 -0.73
CA LYS A 117 -21.56 -3.54 -0.32
C LYS A 117 -21.31 -3.90 1.14
N GLY A 118 -20.06 -3.84 1.60
CA GLY A 118 -19.68 -4.08 3.00
C GLY A 118 -20.34 -3.07 3.94
N PHE A 119 -20.29 -1.77 3.63
CA PHE A 119 -21.03 -0.76 4.39
C PHE A 119 -22.54 -1.03 4.39
N GLY A 120 -23.13 -1.32 3.23
CA GLY A 120 -24.57 -1.62 3.12
C GLY A 120 -25.00 -2.83 3.95
N THR A 121 -24.22 -3.91 3.93
CA THR A 121 -24.47 -5.10 4.76
C THR A 121 -24.31 -4.81 6.25
N SER A 122 -23.29 -4.04 6.64
CA SER A 122 -23.09 -3.61 8.04
C SER A 122 -24.30 -2.84 8.55
N ILE A 123 -24.76 -1.85 7.79
CA ILE A 123 -25.91 -1.01 8.17
C ILE A 123 -27.18 -1.85 8.25
N ALA A 124 -27.42 -2.74 7.28
CA ALA A 124 -28.60 -3.58 7.26
C ALA A 124 -28.67 -4.57 8.44
N LEU A 125 -27.53 -5.08 8.91
CA LEU A 125 -27.48 -6.09 9.98
C LEU A 125 -27.27 -5.52 11.38
N THR A 126 -26.57 -4.39 11.51
CA THR A 126 -26.12 -3.84 12.80
C THR A 126 -26.65 -2.44 13.09
N GLY A 127 -27.27 -1.78 12.12
CA GLY A 127 -27.76 -0.41 12.23
C GLY A 127 -26.70 0.68 11.99
N GLY A 128 -25.44 0.30 11.77
CA GLY A 128 -24.34 1.25 11.55
C GLY A 128 -23.19 0.70 10.70
N ALA A 129 -22.17 1.53 10.48
CA ALA A 129 -21.02 1.25 9.61
C ALA A 129 -19.83 0.59 10.35
N GLU A 130 -19.93 0.45 11.66
CA GLU A 130 -18.83 0.07 12.55
C GLU A 130 -18.33 -1.35 12.26
N ALA A 131 -19.23 -2.30 11.98
CA ALA A 131 -18.83 -3.68 11.67
C ALA A 131 -18.04 -3.76 10.35
N ALA A 132 -18.41 -2.98 9.34
CA ALA A 132 -17.62 -2.85 8.12
C ALA A 132 -16.24 -2.24 8.40
N LEU A 133 -16.17 -1.16 9.20
CA LEU A 133 -14.92 -0.49 9.54
C LEU A 133 -13.96 -1.39 10.33
N TRP A 134 -14.46 -2.20 11.27
CA TRP A 134 -13.67 -3.21 11.97
C TRP A 134 -13.15 -4.29 11.02
N SER A 135 -13.96 -4.71 10.05
CA SER A 135 -13.54 -5.67 9.02
C SER A 135 -12.43 -5.10 8.13
N PHE A 136 -12.53 -3.82 7.72
CA PHE A 136 -11.49 -3.14 6.96
C PHE A 136 -10.22 -2.92 7.79
N MET A 137 -10.35 -2.59 9.08
CA MET A 137 -9.22 -2.51 10.01
C MET A 137 -8.47 -3.83 10.09
N ALA A 138 -9.19 -4.95 10.27
CA ALA A 138 -8.58 -6.27 10.30
C ALA A 138 -7.83 -6.56 9.00
N PHE A 139 -8.42 -6.24 7.84
CA PHE A 139 -7.75 -6.38 6.55
C PHE A 139 -6.45 -5.56 6.47
N TYR A 140 -6.45 -4.30 6.91
CA TYR A 140 -5.24 -3.46 6.92
C TYR A 140 -4.15 -4.01 7.84
N VAL A 141 -4.51 -4.55 9.00
CA VAL A 141 -3.56 -5.24 9.90
C VAL A 141 -2.91 -6.43 9.19
N THR A 142 -3.70 -7.26 8.51
CA THR A 142 -3.17 -8.40 7.76
C THR A 142 -2.25 -7.96 6.63
N CYS A 143 -2.63 -6.92 5.88
CA CYS A 143 -1.79 -6.35 4.82
C CYS A 143 -0.47 -5.78 5.37
N LEU A 144 -0.51 -5.09 6.50
CA LEU A 144 0.70 -4.58 7.16
C LEU A 144 1.60 -5.74 7.60
N ALA A 145 1.04 -6.76 8.24
CA ALA A 145 1.78 -7.92 8.72
C ALA A 145 2.48 -8.66 7.57
N ILE A 146 1.76 -8.91 6.46
CA ILE A 146 2.33 -9.52 5.25
C ILE A 146 3.41 -8.63 4.65
N THR A 147 3.14 -7.34 4.49
CA THR A 147 4.09 -6.40 3.87
C THR A 147 5.38 -6.33 4.66
N TRP A 148 5.26 -6.25 5.98
CA TRP A 148 6.40 -6.22 6.88
C TRP A 148 7.16 -7.55 6.87
N ALA A 149 6.46 -8.68 7.01
CA ALA A 149 7.08 -10.00 7.11
C ALA A 149 7.77 -10.45 5.80
N VAL A 150 7.22 -10.10 4.64
CA VAL A 150 7.74 -10.57 3.34
C VAL A 150 8.72 -9.58 2.72
N TYR A 151 8.42 -8.28 2.78
CA TYR A 151 9.16 -7.28 1.99
C TYR A 151 10.08 -6.39 2.84
N ALA A 152 9.63 -5.90 3.99
CA ALA A 152 10.30 -4.84 4.72
C ALA A 152 11.20 -5.29 5.90
N ARG A 153 11.03 -6.50 6.43
CA ARG A 153 11.88 -7.01 7.53
C ARG A 153 13.33 -7.22 7.09
N ARG A 154 14.29 -7.29 8.04
CA ARG A 154 15.67 -7.69 7.76
C ARG A 154 15.68 -9.08 7.09
N GLY A 155 16.25 -9.18 5.89
CA GLY A 155 16.20 -10.38 5.04
C GLY A 155 14.96 -10.49 4.14
N GLY A 156 14.09 -9.47 4.11
CA GLY A 156 12.94 -9.38 3.22
C GLY A 156 13.32 -9.08 1.77
N LEU A 157 12.41 -9.39 0.84
CA LEU A 157 12.68 -9.37 -0.61
C LEU A 157 13.04 -7.97 -1.14
N LEU A 158 12.63 -6.89 -0.49
CA LEU A 158 13.00 -5.53 -0.90
C LEU A 158 14.00 -4.85 0.04
N TYR A 159 14.27 -5.43 1.21
CA TYR A 159 15.07 -4.80 2.25
C TYR A 159 16.47 -4.40 1.77
N ASP A 160 17.17 -5.33 1.11
CA ASP A 160 18.54 -5.11 0.64
C ASP A 160 18.57 -4.21 -0.61
N VAL A 161 17.60 -4.38 -1.51
CA VAL A 161 17.46 -3.59 -2.75
C VAL A 161 17.22 -2.12 -2.42
N GLU A 162 16.33 -1.82 -1.49
CA GLU A 162 16.01 -0.46 -1.08
C GLU A 162 17.15 0.21 -0.29
N ARG A 163 17.96 -0.57 0.44
CA ARG A 163 19.15 -0.07 1.15
C ARG A 163 20.33 0.18 0.20
N GLN A 164 20.61 -0.72 -0.73
CA GLN A 164 21.68 -0.55 -1.72
C GLN A 164 21.44 0.68 -2.61
N ARG A 165 20.18 0.95 -2.99
CA ARG A 165 19.82 2.16 -3.75
C ARG A 165 20.13 3.46 -2.99
N ARG A 166 20.07 3.47 -1.64
CA ARG A 166 20.50 4.63 -0.85
C ARG A 166 22.02 4.78 -0.80
N SER A 167 22.76 3.68 -0.67
CA SER A 167 24.23 3.71 -0.68
C SER A 167 24.79 4.21 -2.03
N ALA A 168 24.13 3.88 -3.14
CA ALA A 168 24.51 4.35 -4.47
C ALA A 168 24.15 5.83 -4.74
N VAL A 169 23.23 6.42 -3.97
CA VAL A 169 22.76 7.81 -4.10
C VAL A 169 23.40 8.74 -3.07
N ALA A 170 24.15 8.22 -2.09
CA ALA A 170 24.94 9.05 -1.20
C ALA A 170 25.92 9.90 -2.04
N PRO A 171 25.94 11.23 -1.88
CA PRO A 171 26.90 12.04 -2.61
C PRO A 171 28.29 11.56 -2.23
N ALA A 172 29.13 11.30 -3.22
CA ALA A 172 30.56 11.18 -3.00
C ALA A 172 31.01 12.52 -2.40
N THR A 173 31.13 12.55 -1.08
CA THR A 173 31.74 13.66 -0.35
C THR A 173 33.16 13.78 -0.87
N ARG A 174 33.39 14.79 -1.71
CA ARG A 174 34.72 15.31 -2.01
C ARG A 174 35.17 16.17 -0.85
#